data_AF-A0A7L4NYB5-F1
#
_entry.id   AF-A0A7L4NYB5-F1
#
_cell.length_a   1.000
_cell.length_b   1.000
_cell.length_c   1.000
_cell.angle_alpha   90.00
_cell.angle_beta   90.00
_cell.angle_gamma   90.00
#
_symmetry.space_group_name_H-M   'P 1'
#
loop_
_entity.id
_entity.type
_entity.pdbx_description
1 polymer ?
#
loop_
_entity_poly.entity_id
_entity_poly.type
_entity_poly.pdbx_seq_one_letter_code
_entity_poly.pdbx_strand_id
1 'polypeptide(L)'
;MAKAKLDDIDELTKENIALALWMKEFNARKIPAGVKKRLLSNKNSPEAFGERMQFRIQELLGNPDSYTPSYKKRYKMLLEYCDSLTPMQAYAMNQLLGMDSSRGYQDIPDESNIEFPRDFAPQLGFQVGWHFIVGNCRDTRRREYGILVSFYRYSLLPPWIAQSFGLSDWDNQIFEMQLAVARAGEEHLQTRPFAIAGTTGLLKCSLEPFHYEAGNNRMVSEKEDELFPLRVQAWGVNQGGEEDVEMEVDLNLTSNKEFLLQGNKGCLPCCCSIGTLYYSATNLSLEPGSLLILDGEEIMLNQGQFWFDHQWGNALEPMGNSRCEVVRAAGTLSKPSQSRGWDWFMAQFSGEREMTMYAPHTDKNLDFYERTEEEPPGPMEVAVKGQYIDPENKVTDMKGILTIDKWVKSVKSSNPELYLITNTWYPDHWEFRFEDMVPEDIRHFTLTPIVETGQTGYNAGGSQYSEGGVNIRDPDGKFMGKGFAESVYYADSHPNVLHLAGMPDTPEMRKLLKPQEPSPLLKLKGFLYMAWPPHQKKIKNILEKCLEQGLPADYLG
;
A
#
# COMPACT_ATOMS: atom_id res chain seq x y z
N MET A 1 12.49 37.56 9.19
CA MET A 1 11.06 37.23 9.34
C MET A 1 10.70 35.86 8.77
N ALA A 2 10.98 35.54 7.49
CA ALA A 2 10.63 34.23 6.93
C ALA A 2 11.36 33.03 7.59
N LYS A 3 12.64 33.19 8.00
CA LYS A 3 13.38 32.14 8.71
C LYS A 3 12.72 31.76 10.04
N ALA A 4 12.45 32.76 10.89
CA ALA A 4 11.80 32.57 12.19
C ALA A 4 10.42 31.89 12.09
N LYS A 5 9.68 32.10 10.99
CA LYS A 5 8.38 31.45 10.78
C LYS A 5 8.47 30.01 10.28
N LEU A 6 9.59 29.60 9.68
CA LEU A 6 9.83 28.19 9.34
C LEU A 6 10.25 27.39 10.57
N ASP A 7 10.81 28.06 11.57
CA ASP A 7 11.15 27.45 12.86
C ASP A 7 9.87 27.03 13.62
N ASP A 8 8.72 27.65 13.34
CA ASP A 8 7.41 27.31 13.92
C ASP A 8 6.75 26.04 13.31
N ILE A 9 7.31 25.47 12.24
CA ILE A 9 6.85 24.19 11.67
C ILE A 9 7.25 23.06 12.63
N ASP A 10 6.38 22.06 12.81
CA ASP A 10 6.70 20.90 13.64
C ASP A 10 7.92 20.13 13.12
N GLU A 11 8.69 19.52 14.04
CA GLU A 11 9.97 18.89 13.70
C GLU A 11 9.81 17.73 12.72
N LEU A 12 8.80 16.86 12.88
CA LEU A 12 8.58 15.74 11.97
C LEU A 12 8.27 16.21 10.55
N THR A 13 7.48 17.28 10.37
CA THR A 13 7.25 17.90 9.06
C THR A 13 8.55 18.45 8.47
N LYS A 14 9.41 19.10 9.27
CA LYS A 14 10.73 19.57 8.80
C LYS A 14 11.60 18.40 8.34
N GLU A 15 11.68 17.35 9.13
CA GLU A 15 12.45 16.14 8.81
C GLU A 15 11.95 15.48 7.52
N ASN A 16 10.63 15.30 7.35
CA ASN A 16 10.07 14.70 6.15
C ASN A 16 10.34 15.55 4.90
N ILE A 17 10.29 16.88 5.00
CA ILE A 17 10.68 17.79 3.92
C ILE A 17 12.18 17.67 3.63
N ALA A 18 13.01 17.51 4.65
CA ALA A 18 14.45 17.31 4.48
C ALA A 18 14.72 16.01 3.70
N LEU A 19 14.08 14.90 4.11
CA LEU A 19 14.24 13.61 3.43
C LEU A 19 13.76 13.66 1.97
N ALA A 20 12.60 14.28 1.72
CA ALA A 20 12.10 14.47 0.36
C ALA A 20 13.07 15.26 -0.53
N LEU A 21 13.88 16.15 0.05
CA LEU A 21 14.88 16.96 -0.64
C LEU A 21 16.31 16.41 -0.51
N TRP A 22 16.45 15.14 -0.12
CA TRP A 22 17.72 14.44 0.04
C TRP A 22 18.68 15.16 1.00
N MET A 23 18.17 15.47 2.18
CA MET A 23 18.94 16.04 3.29
C MET A 23 18.66 15.25 4.56
N LYS A 24 19.71 14.85 5.28
CA LYS A 24 19.58 14.21 6.61
C LYS A 24 18.92 15.13 7.63
N GLU A 25 19.22 16.43 7.55
CA GLU A 25 18.70 17.44 8.47
C GLU A 25 18.03 18.60 7.71
N PHE A 26 16.98 19.15 8.30
CA PHE A 26 16.28 20.28 7.72
C PHE A 26 17.15 21.53 7.69
N ASN A 27 17.37 22.05 6.48
CA ASN A 27 18.09 23.30 6.28
C ASN A 27 17.22 24.35 5.57
N ALA A 28 16.68 25.28 6.34
CA ALA A 28 15.83 26.36 5.84
C ALA A 28 16.46 27.21 4.71
N ARG A 29 17.80 27.24 4.57
CA ARG A 29 18.48 27.95 3.46
C ARG A 29 18.39 27.19 2.14
N LYS A 30 18.38 25.86 2.20
CA LYS A 30 18.33 24.96 1.03
C LYS A 30 16.91 24.72 0.50
N ILE A 31 15.87 25.04 1.27
CA ILE A 31 14.48 24.89 0.81
C ILE A 31 14.20 25.85 -0.37
N PRO A 32 13.57 25.40 -1.47
CA PRO A 32 13.21 26.28 -2.58
C PRO A 32 12.25 27.41 -2.19
N ALA A 33 12.36 28.59 -2.81
CA ALA A 33 11.56 29.76 -2.44
C ALA A 33 10.04 29.53 -2.60
N GLY A 34 9.62 28.83 -3.67
CA GLY A 34 8.22 28.45 -3.89
C GLY A 34 7.68 27.52 -2.80
N VAL A 35 8.49 26.55 -2.37
CA VAL A 35 8.17 25.63 -1.27
C VAL A 35 8.05 26.40 0.04
N LYS A 36 9.01 27.28 0.39
CA LYS A 36 8.90 28.13 1.60
C LYS A 36 7.60 28.93 1.64
N LYS A 37 7.20 29.52 0.51
CA LYS A 37 5.96 30.30 0.42
C LYS A 37 4.73 29.43 0.71
N ARG A 38 4.71 28.19 0.20
CA ARG A 38 3.61 27.25 0.40
C ARG A 38 3.57 26.67 1.82
N LEU A 39 4.73 26.34 2.38
CA LEU A 39 4.86 25.91 3.78
C LEU A 39 4.32 26.95 4.77
N LEU A 40 4.57 28.23 4.49
CA LEU A 40 4.09 29.34 5.32
C LEU A 40 2.66 29.79 4.98
N SER A 41 1.96 29.10 4.08
CA SER A 41 0.59 29.42 3.71
C SER A 41 -0.42 28.79 4.68
N ASN A 42 -1.58 29.41 4.83
CA ASN A 42 -2.66 28.89 5.69
C ASN A 42 -3.06 27.45 5.33
N LYS A 43 -3.01 27.08 4.04
CA LYS A 43 -3.35 25.73 3.58
C LYS A 43 -2.48 24.63 4.19
N ASN A 44 -1.26 24.97 4.62
CA ASN A 44 -0.31 24.04 5.21
C ASN A 44 -0.21 24.19 6.74
N SER A 45 -1.02 25.05 7.37
CA SER A 45 -0.95 25.20 8.83
C SER A 45 -1.62 24.03 9.55
N PRO A 46 -1.16 23.68 10.76
CA PRO A 46 -1.80 22.64 11.56
C PRO A 46 -3.30 22.87 11.82
N GLU A 47 -3.71 24.12 12.03
CA GLU A 47 -5.11 24.50 12.23
C GLU A 47 -5.96 24.21 11.00
N ALA A 48 -5.44 24.45 9.79
CA ALA A 48 -6.18 24.17 8.56
C ALA A 48 -6.33 22.67 8.30
N PHE A 49 -5.32 21.84 8.65
CA PHE A 49 -5.49 20.38 8.64
C PHE A 49 -6.52 19.92 9.67
N GLY A 50 -6.49 20.50 10.88
CA GLY A 50 -7.49 20.26 11.92
C GLY A 50 -8.91 20.58 11.45
N GLU A 51 -9.14 21.80 10.97
CA GLU A 51 -10.44 22.26 10.45
C GLU A 51 -11.00 21.35 9.35
N ARG A 52 -10.15 20.94 8.40
CA ARG A 52 -10.53 20.02 7.32
C ARG A 52 -10.93 18.64 7.85
N MET A 53 -10.19 18.10 8.82
CA MET A 53 -10.54 16.83 9.45
C MET A 53 -11.82 16.93 10.29
N GLN A 54 -12.01 18.02 11.03
CA GLN A 54 -13.27 18.30 11.75
C GLN A 54 -14.45 18.31 10.80
N PHE A 55 -14.35 19.04 9.67
CA PHE A 55 -15.39 19.07 8.64
C PHE A 55 -15.66 17.67 8.09
N ARG A 56 -14.61 16.90 7.77
CA ARG A 56 -14.74 15.52 7.29
C ARG A 56 -15.50 14.65 8.28
N ILE A 57 -15.13 14.66 9.55
CA ILE A 57 -15.78 13.83 10.57
C ILE A 57 -17.22 14.31 10.83
N GLN A 58 -17.49 15.62 10.79
CA GLN A 58 -18.84 16.15 10.92
C GLN A 58 -19.74 15.76 9.74
N GLU A 59 -19.21 15.74 8.51
CA GLU A 59 -19.89 15.21 7.34
C GLU A 59 -20.24 13.72 7.55
N LEU A 60 -19.26 12.92 8.00
CA LEU A 60 -19.45 11.50 8.35
C LEU A 60 -20.58 11.30 9.37
N LEU A 61 -20.63 12.13 10.40
CA LEU A 61 -21.67 12.14 11.43
C LEU A 61 -23.05 12.60 10.92
N GLY A 62 -23.07 13.60 10.06
CA GLY A 62 -24.30 14.26 9.59
C GLY A 62 -25.05 13.47 8.53
N ASN A 63 -24.34 12.70 7.71
CA ASN A 63 -24.91 11.99 6.56
C ASN A 63 -24.60 10.48 6.59
N PRO A 64 -24.98 9.71 7.62
CA PRO A 64 -24.63 8.30 7.70
C PRO A 64 -25.23 7.48 6.53
N ASP A 65 -24.45 6.55 5.98
CA ASP A 65 -24.93 5.64 4.95
C ASP A 65 -26.04 4.71 5.51
N SER A 66 -27.04 4.41 4.68
CA SER A 66 -28.07 3.44 5.05
C SER A 66 -27.46 2.05 5.29
N TYR A 67 -27.98 1.33 6.28
CA TYR A 67 -27.53 -0.01 6.64
C TYR A 67 -26.06 -0.12 7.11
N THR A 68 -25.46 0.97 7.56
CA THR A 68 -24.12 0.95 8.16
C THR A 68 -24.16 1.01 9.70
N PRO A 69 -23.35 0.21 10.42
CA PRO A 69 -23.16 0.35 11.87
C PRO A 69 -22.70 1.76 12.28
N SER A 70 -23.15 2.24 13.44
CA SER A 70 -22.86 3.61 13.84
C SER A 70 -21.44 3.79 14.38
N TYR A 71 -20.67 4.65 13.74
CA TYR A 71 -19.35 5.11 14.22
C TYR A 71 -19.42 6.39 15.08
N LYS A 72 -20.63 6.81 15.53
CA LYS A 72 -20.84 8.08 16.22
C LYS A 72 -19.95 8.29 17.45
N LYS A 73 -19.75 7.25 18.27
CA LYS A 73 -18.87 7.33 19.46
C LYS A 73 -17.41 7.51 19.06
N ARG A 74 -16.96 6.78 18.05
CA ARG A 74 -15.61 6.92 17.47
C ARG A 74 -15.40 8.33 16.96
N TYR A 75 -16.30 8.85 16.14
CA TYR A 75 -16.18 10.20 15.57
C TYR A 75 -16.19 11.31 16.60
N LYS A 76 -17.02 11.20 17.65
CA LYS A 76 -16.97 12.15 18.76
C LYS A 76 -15.61 12.14 19.46
N MET A 77 -15.05 10.95 19.71
CA MET A 77 -13.72 10.81 20.29
C MET A 77 -12.65 11.40 19.39
N LEU A 78 -12.66 11.10 18.08
CA LEU A 78 -11.66 11.64 17.14
C LEU A 78 -11.72 13.17 17.05
N LEU A 79 -12.92 13.77 17.10
CA LEU A 79 -13.09 15.23 17.09
C LEU A 79 -12.39 15.93 18.26
N GLU A 80 -12.21 15.27 19.41
CA GLU A 80 -11.49 15.84 20.56
C GLU A 80 -10.00 16.09 20.27
N TYR A 81 -9.46 15.51 19.18
CA TYR A 81 -8.06 15.63 18.77
C TYR A 81 -7.87 16.41 17.47
N CYS A 82 -8.93 17.03 16.92
CA CYS A 82 -8.87 17.65 15.59
C CYS A 82 -8.65 19.18 15.60
N ASP A 83 -8.40 19.83 16.74
CA ASP A 83 -8.26 21.29 16.79
C ASP A 83 -7.06 21.80 15.98
N SER A 84 -5.97 21.05 15.99
CA SER A 84 -4.74 21.34 15.26
C SER A 84 -4.03 20.03 14.96
N LEU A 85 -3.72 19.78 13.69
CA LEU A 85 -3.12 18.53 13.23
C LEU A 85 -1.93 18.82 12.32
N THR A 86 -0.77 18.21 12.57
CA THR A 86 0.29 18.19 11.57
C THR A 86 -0.18 17.41 10.32
N PRO A 87 0.48 17.57 9.16
CA PRO A 87 0.19 16.74 7.99
C PRO A 87 0.22 15.24 8.27
N MET A 88 1.17 14.78 9.09
CA MET A 88 1.29 13.37 9.48
C MET A 88 0.12 12.94 10.37
N GLN A 89 -0.26 13.76 11.37
CA GLN A 89 -1.38 13.43 12.25
C GLN A 89 -2.71 13.37 11.47
N ALA A 90 -2.92 14.29 10.52
CA ALA A 90 -4.09 14.26 9.64
C ALA A 90 -4.13 13.02 8.74
N TYR A 91 -2.96 12.55 8.29
CA TYR A 91 -2.84 11.32 7.52
C TYR A 91 -3.13 10.08 8.37
N ALA A 92 -2.48 9.93 9.53
CA ALA A 92 -2.69 8.82 10.44
C ALA A 92 -4.15 8.76 10.94
N MET A 93 -4.77 9.90 11.24
CA MET A 93 -6.17 9.96 11.67
C MET A 93 -7.16 9.47 10.58
N ASN A 94 -6.83 9.64 9.29
CA ASN A 94 -7.64 9.08 8.21
C ASN A 94 -7.73 7.55 8.27
N GLN A 95 -6.67 6.87 8.75
CA GLN A 95 -6.64 5.42 8.93
C GLN A 95 -7.58 4.94 10.05
N LEU A 96 -8.04 5.84 10.93
CA LEU A 96 -8.88 5.53 12.08
C LEU A 96 -10.39 5.71 11.82
N LEU A 97 -10.78 6.28 10.67
CA LEU A 97 -12.19 6.63 10.37
C LEU A 97 -13.14 5.43 10.23
N GLY A 98 -12.60 4.23 10.02
CA GLY A 98 -13.39 3.00 9.85
C GLY A 98 -14.04 2.87 8.47
N MET A 99 -15.09 2.05 8.37
CA MET A 99 -15.66 1.65 7.08
C MET A 99 -16.29 2.80 6.28
N ASP A 100 -16.68 3.91 6.92
CA ASP A 100 -17.19 5.08 6.19
C ASP A 100 -16.09 5.98 5.61
N SER A 101 -14.81 5.65 5.88
CA SER A 101 -13.64 6.39 5.39
C SER A 101 -13.67 6.63 3.89
N SER A 102 -14.12 5.66 3.10
CA SER A 102 -14.12 5.71 1.64
C SER A 102 -15.22 6.62 1.06
N ARG A 103 -16.09 7.21 1.88
CA ARG A 103 -17.28 7.94 1.40
C ARG A 103 -16.97 9.26 0.71
N GLY A 104 -17.46 9.43 -0.51
CA GLY A 104 -17.38 10.67 -1.27
C GLY A 104 -16.15 10.80 -2.18
N TYR A 105 -15.23 9.84 -2.16
CA TYR A 105 -14.19 9.72 -3.18
C TYR A 105 -14.79 9.32 -4.53
N GLN A 106 -14.01 9.47 -5.60
CA GLN A 106 -14.44 9.07 -6.94
C GLN A 106 -14.83 7.60 -6.98
N ASP A 107 -15.99 7.29 -7.55
CA ASP A 107 -16.48 5.91 -7.66
C ASP A 107 -15.57 5.08 -8.57
N ILE A 108 -15.27 3.85 -8.13
CA ILE A 108 -14.64 2.86 -9.01
C ILE A 108 -15.65 2.49 -10.11
N PRO A 109 -15.24 2.49 -11.39
CA PRO A 109 -16.14 2.10 -12.46
C PRO A 109 -16.53 0.63 -12.33
N ASP A 110 -17.67 0.27 -12.90
CA ASP A 110 -18.23 -1.08 -12.87
C ASP A 110 -17.42 -2.10 -13.69
N GLU A 111 -16.54 -1.61 -14.56
CA GLU A 111 -15.59 -2.33 -15.41
C GLU A 111 -14.32 -1.50 -15.53
N SER A 112 -13.19 -2.14 -15.81
CA SER A 112 -11.92 -1.45 -16.00
C SER A 112 -11.99 -0.47 -17.17
N ASN A 113 -11.49 0.73 -16.95
CA ASN A 113 -11.37 1.79 -17.95
C ASN A 113 -9.92 2.22 -18.16
N ILE A 114 -8.95 1.37 -17.80
CA ILE A 114 -7.52 1.69 -17.87
C ILE A 114 -7.11 2.04 -19.31
N GLU A 115 -6.41 3.16 -19.47
CA GLU A 115 -5.98 3.71 -20.76
C GLU A 115 -4.60 4.35 -20.64
N PHE A 116 -3.72 4.06 -21.60
CA PHE A 116 -2.36 4.61 -21.65
C PHE A 116 -2.23 5.65 -22.77
N PRO A 117 -1.49 6.76 -22.54
CA PRO A 117 -0.62 7.06 -21.39
C PRO A 117 -1.32 7.70 -20.18
N ARG A 118 -2.63 7.98 -20.26
CA ARG A 118 -3.39 8.67 -19.20
C ARG A 118 -3.13 8.09 -17.81
N ASP A 119 -3.20 6.77 -17.71
CA ASP A 119 -3.13 6.07 -16.43
C ASP A 119 -1.72 5.70 -15.99
N PHE A 120 -0.68 6.26 -16.63
CA PHE A 120 0.63 6.32 -15.98
C PHE A 120 0.61 7.29 -14.79
N ALA A 121 -0.24 8.31 -14.80
CA ALA A 121 -0.32 9.32 -13.75
C ALA A 121 -0.98 8.78 -12.47
N PRO A 122 -0.60 9.30 -11.29
CA PRO A 122 -1.32 9.01 -10.04
C PRO A 122 -2.75 9.53 -10.09
N GLN A 123 -3.69 8.71 -9.60
CA GLN A 123 -5.13 8.90 -9.81
C GLN A 123 -5.79 9.64 -8.63
N LEU A 124 -5.62 10.96 -8.59
CA LEU A 124 -5.86 11.82 -7.40
C LEU A 124 -7.31 11.85 -6.89
N GLY A 125 -8.30 11.46 -7.70
CA GLY A 125 -9.72 11.43 -7.32
C GLY A 125 -10.11 10.28 -6.38
N PHE A 126 -9.31 9.21 -6.38
CA PHE A 126 -9.54 8.03 -5.53
C PHE A 126 -8.88 8.19 -4.15
N GLN A 127 -9.22 7.32 -3.20
CA GLN A 127 -8.73 7.38 -1.83
C GLN A 127 -7.23 7.08 -1.73
N VAL A 128 -6.77 6.03 -2.40
CA VAL A 128 -5.41 5.48 -2.29
C VAL A 128 -4.85 5.08 -3.65
N GLY A 129 -3.53 5.11 -3.81
CA GLY A 129 -2.86 4.42 -4.91
C GLY A 129 -1.34 4.46 -4.78
N TRP A 130 -0.64 3.72 -5.61
CA TRP A 130 0.81 3.62 -5.56
C TRP A 130 1.42 3.28 -6.92
N HIS A 131 2.66 3.74 -7.11
CA HIS A 131 3.58 3.22 -8.12
C HIS A 131 4.68 2.48 -7.38
N PHE A 132 4.75 1.18 -7.61
CA PHE A 132 5.54 0.26 -6.81
C PHE A 132 6.50 -0.49 -7.71
N ILE A 133 7.78 -0.50 -7.36
CA ILE A 133 8.86 -1.12 -8.14
C ILE A 133 9.67 -2.00 -7.23
N VAL A 134 9.70 -3.29 -7.54
CA VAL A 134 10.48 -4.28 -6.79
C VAL A 134 11.26 -5.18 -7.71
N GLY A 135 12.41 -5.65 -7.25
CA GLY A 135 13.19 -6.55 -8.08
C GLY A 135 14.42 -7.13 -7.41
N ASN A 136 15.03 -8.06 -8.12
CA ASN A 136 16.29 -8.67 -7.73
C ASN A 136 17.35 -8.27 -8.75
N CYS A 137 18.51 -7.81 -8.27
CA CYS A 137 19.61 -7.40 -9.11
C CYS A 137 20.95 -7.92 -8.60
N ARG A 138 21.97 -7.81 -9.46
CA ARG A 138 23.35 -8.16 -9.16
C ARG A 138 24.30 -7.04 -9.55
N ASP A 139 25.36 -6.92 -8.76
CA ASP A 139 26.46 -6.02 -9.09
C ASP A 139 27.53 -6.71 -9.95
N THR A 140 28.54 -5.93 -10.35
CA THR A 140 29.69 -6.41 -11.12
C THR A 140 30.52 -7.51 -10.43
N ARG A 141 30.38 -7.66 -9.11
CA ARG A 141 31.03 -8.69 -8.28
C ARG A 141 30.12 -9.90 -8.02
N ARG A 142 28.94 -9.94 -8.64
CA ARG A 142 27.89 -10.98 -8.48
C ARG A 142 27.27 -11.03 -7.08
N ARG A 143 27.38 -9.96 -6.27
CA ARG A 143 26.58 -9.84 -5.05
C ARG A 143 25.12 -9.61 -5.44
N GLU A 144 24.20 -10.24 -4.75
CA GLU A 144 22.77 -10.16 -5.03
C GLU A 144 22.07 -9.19 -4.08
N TYR A 145 21.08 -8.47 -4.63
CA TYR A 145 20.29 -7.50 -3.91
C TYR A 145 18.80 -7.65 -4.24
N GLY A 146 17.95 -7.45 -3.24
CA GLY A 146 16.54 -7.13 -3.41
C GLY A 146 16.35 -5.63 -3.19
N ILE A 147 15.59 -4.97 -4.08
CA ILE A 147 15.32 -3.53 -3.99
C ILE A 147 13.82 -3.31 -4.07
N LEU A 148 13.31 -2.43 -3.21
CA LEU A 148 11.95 -1.92 -3.21
C LEU A 148 11.96 -0.39 -3.27
N VAL A 149 11.13 0.16 -4.16
CA VAL A 149 10.84 1.59 -4.27
C VAL A 149 9.33 1.76 -4.41
N SER A 150 8.68 2.42 -3.44
CA SER A 150 7.23 2.67 -3.48
C SER A 150 6.92 4.16 -3.38
N PHE A 151 6.23 4.67 -4.38
CA PHE A 151 5.64 6.00 -4.44
C PHE A 151 4.16 5.84 -4.08
N TYR A 152 3.85 5.89 -2.79
CA TYR A 152 2.50 5.72 -2.28
C TYR A 152 1.82 7.08 -2.14
N ARG A 153 0.50 7.13 -2.36
CA ARG A 153 -0.29 8.35 -2.15
C ARG A 153 -1.64 8.07 -1.51
N TYR A 154 -2.09 9.05 -0.74
CA TYR A 154 -3.40 9.05 -0.10
C TYR A 154 -4.08 10.41 -0.24
N SER A 155 -5.36 10.42 -0.63
CA SER A 155 -6.18 11.64 -0.67
C SER A 155 -6.80 11.90 0.71
N LEU A 156 -6.42 12.98 1.39
CA LEU A 156 -6.87 13.28 2.76
C LEU A 156 -8.38 13.51 2.88
N LEU A 157 -9.01 14.00 1.82
CA LEU A 157 -10.44 14.33 1.77
C LEU A 157 -11.07 13.83 0.46
N PRO A 158 -12.38 13.54 0.46
CA PRO A 158 -13.18 13.50 -0.76
C PRO A 158 -12.95 14.73 -1.65
N PRO A 159 -12.87 14.58 -3.00
CA PRO A 159 -12.56 15.69 -3.89
C PRO A 159 -13.45 16.93 -3.71
N TRP A 160 -14.76 16.74 -3.51
CA TRP A 160 -15.69 17.84 -3.32
C TRP A 160 -15.46 18.63 -2.01
N ILE A 161 -15.00 17.95 -0.94
CA ILE A 161 -14.63 18.61 0.33
C ILE A 161 -13.33 19.37 0.13
N ALA A 162 -12.33 18.76 -0.51
CA ALA A 162 -11.06 19.43 -0.80
C ALA A 162 -11.28 20.75 -1.59
N GLN A 163 -12.14 20.70 -2.61
CA GLN A 163 -12.52 21.87 -3.41
C GLN A 163 -13.23 22.95 -2.59
N SER A 164 -14.08 22.60 -1.61
CA SER A 164 -14.74 23.61 -0.75
C SER A 164 -13.76 24.37 0.14
N PHE A 165 -12.60 23.79 0.44
CA PHE A 165 -11.48 24.45 1.12
C PHE A 165 -10.48 25.12 0.16
N GLY A 166 -10.80 25.18 -1.14
CA GLY A 166 -9.96 25.79 -2.17
C GLY A 166 -8.65 25.02 -2.44
N LEU A 167 -8.59 23.73 -2.12
CA LEU A 167 -7.45 22.86 -2.43
C LEU A 167 -7.54 22.40 -3.88
N SER A 168 -6.40 22.39 -4.58
CA SER A 168 -6.30 21.62 -5.82
C SER A 168 -6.26 20.11 -5.52
N ASP A 169 -6.43 19.28 -6.56
CA ASP A 169 -6.31 17.82 -6.40
C ASP A 169 -4.96 17.42 -5.82
N TRP A 170 -3.89 18.12 -6.22
CA TRP A 170 -2.55 17.95 -5.66
C TRP A 170 -2.43 18.44 -4.21
N ASP A 171 -3.02 19.59 -3.84
CA ASP A 171 -3.01 20.06 -2.44
C ASP A 171 -3.63 19.02 -1.49
N ASN A 172 -4.58 18.21 -1.96
CA ASN A 172 -5.30 17.22 -1.16
C ASN A 172 -4.54 15.90 -0.92
N GLN A 173 -3.35 15.72 -1.52
CA GLN A 173 -2.60 14.48 -1.42
C GLN A 173 -1.64 14.49 -0.23
N ILE A 174 -1.44 13.31 0.35
CA ILE A 174 -0.23 12.93 1.06
C ILE A 174 0.54 11.98 0.13
N PHE A 175 1.82 12.24 -0.03
CA PHE A 175 2.76 11.32 -0.66
C PHE A 175 3.59 10.65 0.42
N GLU A 176 3.84 9.37 0.25
CA GLU A 176 4.70 8.54 1.08
C GLU A 176 5.78 7.87 0.23
N MET A 177 7.02 7.91 0.72
CA MET A 177 8.15 7.24 0.10
C MET A 177 8.56 6.03 0.93
N GLN A 178 8.71 4.89 0.28
CA GLN A 178 9.34 3.71 0.86
C GLN A 178 10.52 3.28 0.00
N LEU A 179 11.66 3.04 0.62
CA LEU A 179 12.84 2.49 -0.02
C LEU A 179 13.39 1.39 0.89
N ALA A 180 13.58 0.20 0.35
CA ALA A 180 14.25 -0.88 1.06
C ALA A 180 15.26 -1.59 0.17
N VAL A 181 16.37 -2.00 0.78
CA VAL A 181 17.46 -2.72 0.13
C VAL A 181 17.87 -3.88 1.02
N ALA A 182 17.96 -5.07 0.44
CA ALA A 182 18.48 -6.26 1.12
C ALA A 182 19.64 -6.82 0.31
N ARG A 183 20.84 -6.89 0.89
CA ARG A 183 21.93 -7.67 0.31
C ARG A 183 21.77 -9.13 0.77
N ALA A 184 21.86 -10.08 -0.16
CA ALA A 184 21.59 -11.49 0.15
C ALA A 184 22.54 -12.02 1.24
N GLY A 185 21.97 -12.70 2.24
CA GLY A 185 22.67 -13.22 3.42
C GLY A 185 23.01 -12.18 4.49
N GLU A 186 22.67 -10.91 4.29
CA GLU A 186 22.84 -9.84 5.28
C GLU A 186 21.47 -9.42 5.84
N GLU A 187 21.32 -8.13 6.16
CA GLU A 187 20.11 -7.55 6.71
C GLU A 187 19.23 -6.91 5.62
N HIS A 188 17.91 -6.96 5.82
CA HIS A 188 16.97 -6.13 5.09
C HIS A 188 16.92 -4.73 5.72
N LEU A 189 17.32 -3.71 4.97
CA LEU A 189 17.34 -2.33 5.41
C LEU A 189 16.22 -1.55 4.73
N GLN A 190 15.29 -1.02 5.54
CA GLN A 190 14.31 -0.03 5.08
C GLN A 190 14.79 1.37 5.45
N THR A 191 14.66 2.36 4.57
CA THR A 191 14.79 3.76 5.00
C THR A 191 13.65 4.08 5.96
N ARG A 192 13.81 5.10 6.80
CA ARG A 192 12.67 5.66 7.53
C ARG A 192 11.64 6.13 6.49
N PRO A 193 10.45 5.51 6.42
CA PRO A 193 9.42 5.98 5.51
C PRO A 193 9.00 7.39 5.96
N PHE A 194 8.73 8.25 4.99
CA PHE A 194 8.34 9.63 5.25
C PHE A 194 7.13 10.02 4.42
N ALA A 195 6.34 10.96 4.93
CA ALA A 195 5.18 11.49 4.23
C ALA A 195 5.22 13.02 4.13
N ILE A 196 4.87 13.56 2.96
CA ILE A 196 4.77 15.00 2.71
C ILE A 196 3.39 15.35 2.13
N ALA A 197 2.82 16.45 2.57
CA ALA A 197 1.57 16.95 2.01
C ALA A 197 1.80 17.66 0.68
N GLY A 198 0.85 17.52 -0.25
CA GLY A 198 0.87 18.23 -1.52
C GLY A 198 0.75 19.75 -1.38
N THR A 199 0.23 20.24 -0.24
CA THR A 199 0.26 21.67 0.13
C THR A 199 1.66 22.24 0.22
N THR A 200 2.70 21.42 0.45
CA THR A 200 4.11 21.85 0.41
C THR A 200 4.55 22.28 -0.99
N GLY A 201 3.91 21.75 -2.03
CA GLY A 201 4.27 21.94 -3.44
C GLY A 201 5.49 21.16 -3.92
N LEU A 202 5.87 20.11 -3.19
CA LEU A 202 6.94 19.19 -3.58
C LEU A 202 6.47 18.08 -4.54
N LEU A 203 5.16 17.97 -4.79
CA LEU A 203 4.59 16.95 -5.68
C LEU A 203 4.31 17.55 -7.06
N LYS A 204 4.79 16.90 -8.12
CA LYS A 204 4.48 17.26 -9.51
C LYS A 204 4.37 16.01 -10.37
N CYS A 205 3.47 16.06 -11.36
CA CYS A 205 3.41 15.05 -12.42
C CYS A 205 3.21 15.70 -13.79
N SER A 206 3.84 15.15 -14.83
CA SER A 206 3.50 15.36 -16.25
C SER A 206 3.41 14.02 -16.97
N LEU A 207 2.75 13.98 -18.13
CA LEU A 207 2.58 12.77 -18.96
C LEU A 207 3.32 12.80 -20.30
N GLU A 208 3.81 13.96 -20.74
CA GLU A 208 4.48 14.13 -22.04
C GLU A 208 5.85 14.82 -21.84
N PRO A 209 6.91 14.08 -21.44
CA PRO A 209 6.92 12.67 -21.06
C PRO A 209 6.38 12.42 -19.63
N PHE A 210 6.15 11.15 -19.30
CA PHE A 210 5.84 10.75 -17.93
C PHE A 210 6.96 11.20 -16.98
N HIS A 211 6.60 12.01 -16.00
CA HIS A 211 7.50 12.46 -14.94
C HIS A 211 6.69 12.63 -13.68
N TYR A 212 6.98 11.83 -12.65
CA TYR A 212 6.39 11.97 -11.32
C TYR A 212 7.49 12.23 -10.29
N GLU A 213 7.43 13.37 -9.60
CA GLU A 213 8.39 13.75 -8.57
C GLU A 213 7.74 14.08 -7.22
N ALA A 214 8.45 13.73 -6.16
CA ALA A 214 8.18 14.08 -4.78
C ALA A 214 9.48 14.58 -4.12
N GLY A 215 9.70 15.90 -4.22
CA GLY A 215 10.99 16.51 -3.92
C GLY A 215 12.04 16.08 -4.95
N ASN A 216 13.08 15.38 -4.51
CA ASN A 216 14.15 14.86 -5.38
C ASN A 216 13.93 13.40 -5.79
N ASN A 217 13.01 12.68 -5.13
CA ASN A 217 12.61 11.33 -5.53
C ASN A 217 11.74 11.45 -6.78
N ARG A 218 12.04 10.65 -7.81
CA ARG A 218 11.37 10.79 -9.11
C ARG A 218 11.35 9.50 -9.91
N MET A 219 10.32 9.38 -10.75
CA MET A 219 10.24 8.45 -11.87
C MET A 219 10.09 9.27 -13.15
N VAL A 220 10.95 9.03 -14.14
CA VAL A 220 11.01 9.80 -15.38
C VAL A 220 11.13 8.85 -16.56
N SER A 221 10.17 8.91 -17.48
CA SER A 221 10.29 8.25 -18.78
C SER A 221 11.19 9.06 -19.71
N GLU A 222 11.98 8.35 -20.51
CA GLU A 222 12.78 8.95 -21.59
C GLU A 222 11.98 9.18 -22.88
N LYS A 223 10.72 8.73 -22.93
CA LYS A 223 9.84 8.83 -24.11
C LYS A 223 8.57 9.64 -23.81
N GLU A 224 8.07 10.33 -24.83
CA GLU A 224 6.87 11.20 -24.71
C GLU A 224 5.60 10.38 -24.38
N ASP A 225 5.36 9.27 -25.08
CA ASP A 225 4.07 8.56 -25.03
C ASP A 225 4.15 7.15 -24.42
N GLU A 226 5.33 6.75 -23.93
CA GLU A 226 5.60 5.43 -23.37
C GLU A 226 6.13 5.56 -21.94
N LEU A 227 5.88 4.56 -21.08
CA LEU A 227 6.41 4.56 -19.72
C LEU A 227 7.91 4.19 -19.67
N PHE A 228 8.36 3.31 -20.56
CA PHE A 228 9.74 2.78 -20.57
C PHE A 228 10.52 3.28 -21.81
N PRO A 229 11.84 3.53 -21.70
CA PRO A 229 12.70 3.38 -20.52
C PRO A 229 12.34 4.32 -19.37
N LEU A 230 12.32 3.78 -18.15
CA LEU A 230 11.94 4.48 -16.92
C LEU A 230 13.16 4.60 -16.01
N ARG A 231 13.56 5.83 -15.69
CA ARG A 231 14.56 6.11 -14.66
C ARG A 231 13.89 6.36 -13.33
N VAL A 232 14.33 5.66 -12.30
CA VAL A 232 13.75 5.67 -10.94
C VAL A 232 14.82 6.08 -9.95
N GLN A 233 14.59 7.16 -9.22
CA GLN A 233 15.54 7.71 -8.26
C GLN A 233 14.87 7.91 -6.90
N ALA A 234 15.47 7.34 -5.86
CA ALA A 234 14.99 7.48 -4.49
C ALA A 234 16.15 7.49 -3.51
N TRP A 235 16.00 8.22 -2.41
CA TRP A 235 16.99 8.29 -1.33
C TRP A 235 16.30 8.33 0.03
N GLY A 236 16.96 7.80 1.05
CA GLY A 236 16.58 7.97 2.44
C GLY A 236 17.61 7.42 3.41
N VAL A 237 17.25 7.43 4.69
CA VAL A 237 18.15 7.05 5.79
C VAL A 237 17.44 6.03 6.68
N ASN A 238 18.07 4.90 6.94
CA ASN A 238 17.67 4.01 8.04
C ASN A 238 18.29 4.56 9.34
N GLN A 239 17.46 4.76 10.36
CA GLN A 239 17.81 5.34 11.66
C GLN A 239 17.52 4.36 12.81
N GLY A 240 17.48 3.05 12.47
CA GLY A 240 17.08 1.99 13.38
C GLY A 240 18.23 1.31 14.12
N GLY A 241 19.44 1.40 13.57
CA GLY A 241 20.65 0.79 14.10
C GLY A 241 21.43 1.72 15.04
N GLU A 242 22.65 1.31 15.37
CA GLU A 242 23.59 2.14 16.15
C GLU A 242 24.04 3.39 15.38
N GLU A 243 24.10 3.29 14.05
CA GLU A 243 24.47 4.36 13.13
C GLU A 243 23.42 4.51 12.02
N ASP A 244 23.29 5.73 11.51
CA ASP A 244 22.45 6.02 10.35
C ASP A 244 23.02 5.35 9.10
N VAL A 245 22.20 4.64 8.34
CA VAL A 245 22.59 4.05 7.05
C VAL A 245 21.87 4.76 5.91
N GLU A 246 22.63 5.45 5.06
CA GLU A 246 22.10 6.11 3.87
C GLU A 246 21.92 5.12 2.71
N MET A 247 20.82 5.27 1.98
CA MET A 247 20.48 4.45 0.81
C MET A 247 20.03 5.34 -0.33
N GLU A 248 20.64 5.16 -1.51
CA GLU A 248 20.24 5.80 -2.76
C GLU A 248 20.12 4.75 -3.86
N VAL A 249 19.10 4.89 -4.70
CA VAL A 249 18.97 4.12 -5.94
C VAL A 249 18.82 5.04 -7.13
N ASP A 250 19.46 4.68 -8.24
CA ASP A 250 19.27 5.26 -9.56
C ASP A 250 19.19 4.11 -10.57
N LEU A 251 17.95 3.70 -10.85
CA LEU A 251 17.65 2.51 -11.65
C LEU A 251 17.15 2.95 -13.02
N ASN A 252 17.72 2.39 -14.08
CA ASN A 252 17.20 2.52 -15.44
C ASN A 252 16.54 1.19 -15.80
N LEU A 253 15.22 1.22 -16.03
CA LEU A 253 14.41 0.03 -16.27
C LEU A 253 13.81 0.10 -17.67
N THR A 254 13.86 -1.01 -18.40
CA THR A 254 13.24 -1.15 -19.72
C THR A 254 12.23 -2.29 -19.74
N SER A 255 11.20 -2.12 -20.57
CA SER A 255 10.26 -3.18 -20.91
C SER A 255 10.00 -3.14 -22.41
N ASN A 256 9.84 -4.32 -23.00
CA ASN A 256 9.32 -4.48 -24.36
C ASN A 256 7.99 -5.24 -24.36
N LYS A 257 7.39 -5.44 -23.18
CA LYS A 257 6.13 -6.16 -23.00
C LYS A 257 4.96 -5.20 -22.86
N GLU A 258 3.78 -5.63 -23.32
CA GLU A 258 2.53 -4.98 -22.97
C GLU A 258 2.28 -5.08 -21.47
N PHE A 259 1.51 -4.13 -20.92
CA PHE A 259 1.13 -4.17 -19.52
C PHE A 259 0.19 -5.35 -19.23
N LEU A 260 0.43 -6.04 -18.13
CA LEU A 260 -0.48 -7.02 -17.58
C LEU A 260 -1.63 -6.29 -16.87
N LEU A 261 -2.85 -6.40 -17.39
CA LEU A 261 -4.03 -5.97 -16.66
C LEU A 261 -4.40 -7.01 -15.59
N GLN A 262 -4.21 -6.65 -14.33
CA GLN A 262 -4.36 -7.55 -13.18
C GLN A 262 -5.82 -7.92 -12.92
N GLY A 263 -6.05 -9.08 -12.30
CA GLY A 263 -7.41 -9.54 -11.98
C GLY A 263 -8.30 -9.63 -13.22
N ASN A 264 -9.52 -9.10 -13.16
CA ASN A 264 -10.39 -9.07 -14.33
C ASN A 264 -10.13 -7.81 -15.17
N LYS A 265 -9.21 -7.91 -16.15
CA LYS A 265 -8.88 -6.83 -17.09
C LYS A 265 -8.51 -5.51 -16.39
N GLY A 266 -7.93 -5.58 -15.21
CA GLY A 266 -7.51 -4.46 -14.40
C GLY A 266 -8.34 -4.25 -13.14
N CYS A 267 -9.44 -4.96 -12.95
CA CYS A 267 -10.29 -4.82 -11.75
C CYS A 267 -9.92 -5.81 -10.65
N LEU A 268 -9.79 -5.33 -9.40
CA LEU A 268 -9.49 -6.16 -8.23
C LEU A 268 -10.14 -5.69 -6.91
N PRO A 269 -11.41 -6.05 -6.63
CA PRO A 269 -12.49 -6.21 -7.59
C PRO A 269 -13.20 -4.87 -7.83
N CYS A 270 -13.63 -4.56 -9.04
CA CYS A 270 -14.51 -3.42 -9.30
C CYS A 270 -15.95 -3.77 -8.93
N CYS A 271 -16.37 -3.50 -7.70
CA CYS A 271 -17.67 -3.95 -7.19
C CYS A 271 -18.37 -2.84 -6.41
N CYS A 272 -19.54 -2.40 -6.88
CA CYS A 272 -20.34 -1.41 -6.17
C CYS A 272 -19.54 -0.15 -5.78
N SER A 273 -18.81 0.36 -6.77
CA SER A 273 -18.01 1.59 -6.70
C SER A 273 -16.87 1.58 -5.68
N ILE A 274 -16.50 0.40 -5.17
CA ILE A 274 -15.30 0.16 -4.36
C ILE A 274 -14.40 -0.87 -5.03
N GLY A 275 -13.17 -0.99 -4.53
CA GLY A 275 -12.12 -1.82 -5.08
C GLY A 275 -11.01 -1.01 -5.73
N THR A 276 -10.25 -1.66 -6.61
CA THR A 276 -9.10 -1.04 -7.28
C THR A 276 -9.05 -1.34 -8.76
N LEU A 277 -8.42 -0.41 -9.49
CA LEU A 277 -7.90 -0.59 -10.83
C LEU A 277 -6.39 -0.85 -10.73
N TYR A 278 -5.87 -1.79 -11.51
CA TYR A 278 -4.54 -2.35 -11.32
C TYR A 278 -3.94 -2.88 -12.62
N TYR A 279 -2.74 -2.46 -12.97
CA TYR A 279 -1.91 -3.11 -13.98
C TYR A 279 -0.45 -3.22 -13.53
N SER A 280 0.29 -4.08 -14.22
CA SER A 280 1.72 -4.32 -13.97
C SER A 280 2.54 -4.23 -15.25
N ALA A 281 3.80 -3.83 -15.12
CA ALA A 281 4.82 -4.10 -16.11
C ALA A 281 5.77 -5.18 -15.57
N THR A 282 5.79 -6.32 -16.25
CA THR A 282 6.48 -7.52 -15.80
C THR A 282 7.81 -7.69 -16.54
N ASN A 283 8.73 -8.51 -16.03
CA ASN A 283 10.05 -8.77 -16.59
C ASN A 283 10.85 -7.52 -16.97
N LEU A 284 10.81 -6.48 -16.14
CA LEU A 284 11.57 -5.26 -16.40
C LEU A 284 13.06 -5.55 -16.34
N SER A 285 13.77 -5.19 -17.39
CA SER A 285 15.22 -5.37 -17.46
C SER A 285 15.92 -4.17 -16.83
N LEU A 286 16.87 -4.45 -15.92
CA LEU A 286 17.76 -3.43 -15.40
C LEU A 286 18.86 -3.12 -16.41
N GLU A 287 18.95 -1.87 -16.84
CA GLU A 287 19.97 -1.43 -17.79
C GLU A 287 21.34 -1.20 -17.10
N PRO A 288 22.46 -1.48 -17.82
CA PRO A 288 23.80 -1.13 -17.35
C PRO A 288 23.92 0.36 -17.04
N GLY A 289 24.64 0.68 -15.96
CA GLY A 289 24.79 2.07 -15.49
C GLY A 289 23.84 2.43 -14.35
N SER A 290 22.91 1.54 -14.00
CA SER A 290 22.14 1.65 -12.76
C SER A 290 23.05 1.56 -11.52
N LEU A 291 22.72 2.34 -10.50
CA LEU A 291 23.55 2.55 -9.30
C LEU A 291 22.73 2.30 -8.03
N LEU A 292 23.36 1.63 -7.07
CA LEU A 292 22.95 1.59 -5.67
C LEU A 292 24.06 2.27 -4.86
N ILE A 293 23.73 3.22 -4.00
CA ILE A 293 24.64 3.71 -2.97
C ILE A 293 24.12 3.19 -1.64
N LEU A 294 24.94 2.41 -0.94
CA LEU A 294 24.60 1.85 0.37
C LEU A 294 25.72 2.18 1.35
N ASP A 295 25.42 3.02 2.33
CA ASP A 295 26.37 3.49 3.33
C ASP A 295 27.67 4.08 2.72
N GLY A 296 27.50 4.91 1.68
CA GLY A 296 28.61 5.50 0.94
C GLY A 296 29.36 4.54 -0.01
N GLU A 297 29.03 3.24 -0.03
CA GLU A 297 29.52 2.31 -1.05
C GLU A 297 28.75 2.51 -2.36
N GLU A 298 29.43 2.98 -3.40
CA GLU A 298 28.88 2.98 -4.77
C GLU A 298 28.92 1.57 -5.38
N ILE A 299 27.74 1.02 -5.67
CA ILE A 299 27.54 -0.34 -6.17
C ILE A 299 26.93 -0.27 -7.57
N MET A 300 27.77 -0.49 -8.58
CA MET A 300 27.33 -0.57 -9.98
C MET A 300 26.57 -1.86 -10.24
N LEU A 301 25.29 -1.72 -10.60
CA LEU A 301 24.42 -2.82 -10.96
C LEU A 301 24.52 -3.08 -12.47
N ASN A 302 24.56 -4.36 -12.87
CA ASN A 302 24.75 -4.72 -14.28
C ASN A 302 23.76 -5.77 -14.79
N GLN A 303 22.94 -6.35 -13.91
CA GLN A 303 21.92 -7.34 -14.23
C GLN A 303 20.81 -7.26 -13.20
N GLY A 304 19.55 -7.44 -13.63
CA GLY A 304 18.42 -7.52 -12.71
C GLY A 304 17.11 -7.67 -13.44
N GLN A 305 16.12 -8.19 -12.72
CA GLN A 305 14.74 -8.29 -13.17
C GLN A 305 13.86 -7.61 -12.12
N PHE A 306 13.03 -6.69 -12.59
CA PHE A 306 12.13 -5.89 -11.77
C PHE A 306 10.68 -6.09 -12.21
N TRP A 307 9.78 -5.69 -11.34
CA TRP A 307 8.34 -5.70 -11.50
C TRP A 307 7.83 -4.32 -11.11
N PHE A 308 6.96 -3.76 -11.93
CA PHE A 308 6.27 -2.50 -11.63
C PHE A 308 4.78 -2.77 -11.48
N ASP A 309 4.19 -2.22 -10.43
CA ASP A 309 2.76 -2.18 -10.21
C ASP A 309 2.26 -0.74 -10.14
N HIS A 310 1.12 -0.49 -10.78
CA HIS A 310 0.33 0.70 -10.52
C HIS A 310 -1.10 0.31 -10.18
N GLN A 311 -1.50 0.60 -8.94
CA GLN A 311 -2.81 0.27 -8.44
C GLN A 311 -3.40 1.47 -7.69
N TRP A 312 -4.70 1.69 -7.86
CA TRP A 312 -5.41 2.75 -7.16
C TRP A 312 -6.87 2.39 -6.92
N GLY A 313 -7.46 2.99 -5.89
CA GLY A 313 -8.89 2.90 -5.68
C GLY A 313 -9.34 3.31 -4.30
N ASN A 314 -10.37 2.63 -3.81
CA ASN A 314 -11.06 2.96 -2.56
C ASN A 314 -11.26 1.71 -1.70
N ALA A 315 -11.41 1.92 -0.39
CA ALA A 315 -11.82 0.87 0.56
C ALA A 315 -10.83 -0.31 0.70
N LEU A 316 -9.56 -0.09 0.37
CA LEU A 316 -8.47 -1.04 0.61
C LEU A 316 -7.76 -0.74 1.93
N GLU A 317 -7.14 0.44 2.03
CA GLU A 317 -6.40 0.90 3.20
C GLU A 317 -6.79 2.36 3.54
N PRO A 318 -7.68 2.60 4.53
CA PRO A 318 -8.38 1.60 5.34
C PRO A 318 -9.57 0.96 4.59
N MET A 319 -10.05 -0.19 5.10
CA MET A 319 -11.25 -0.85 4.57
C MET A 319 -12.46 0.09 4.56
N GLY A 320 -13.33 -0.10 3.56
CA GLY A 320 -14.49 0.78 3.35
C GLY A 320 -15.78 0.06 2.97
N ASN A 321 -16.91 0.76 3.11
CA ASN A 321 -18.25 0.26 2.82
C ASN A 321 -18.57 0.30 1.33
N SER A 322 -19.29 -0.72 0.86
CA SER A 322 -19.89 -0.76 -0.48
C SER A 322 -20.82 0.44 -0.72
N ARG A 323 -20.82 1.01 -1.93
CA ARG A 323 -21.78 2.07 -2.32
C ARG A 323 -23.18 1.53 -2.63
N CYS A 324 -23.31 0.23 -2.88
CA CYS A 324 -24.61 -0.40 -3.09
C CYS A 324 -25.37 -0.58 -1.77
N GLU A 325 -26.53 0.07 -1.66
CA GLU A 325 -27.41 -0.07 -0.50
C GLU A 325 -27.80 -1.52 -0.20
N VAL A 326 -28.10 -2.31 -1.23
CA VAL A 326 -28.49 -3.72 -1.07
C VAL A 326 -27.35 -4.58 -0.50
N VAL A 327 -26.10 -4.27 -0.86
CA VAL A 327 -24.91 -4.96 -0.32
C VAL A 327 -24.74 -4.61 1.15
N ARG A 328 -24.87 -3.32 1.51
CA ARG A 328 -24.82 -2.89 2.92
C ARG A 328 -25.96 -3.53 3.74
N ALA A 329 -27.17 -3.55 3.21
CA ALA A 329 -28.32 -4.17 3.87
C ALA A 329 -28.10 -5.67 4.12
N ALA A 330 -27.62 -6.41 3.12
CA ALA A 330 -27.24 -7.82 3.28
C ALA A 330 -26.11 -7.98 4.31
N GLY A 331 -25.09 -7.13 4.27
CA GLY A 331 -23.97 -7.15 5.22
C GLY A 331 -24.39 -6.94 6.68
N THR A 332 -25.54 -6.30 6.96
CA THR A 332 -26.04 -6.21 8.35
C THR A 332 -26.47 -7.57 8.93
N LEU A 333 -26.72 -8.57 8.08
CA LEU A 333 -27.16 -9.91 8.46
C LEU A 333 -25.99 -10.87 8.63
N SER A 334 -24.81 -10.52 8.12
CA SER A 334 -23.58 -11.29 8.27
C SER A 334 -22.76 -10.78 9.46
N LYS A 335 -21.85 -11.64 9.95
CA LYS A 335 -20.86 -11.22 10.95
C LYS A 335 -19.82 -10.33 10.26
N PRO A 336 -19.48 -9.14 10.80
CA PRO A 336 -18.38 -8.34 10.25
C PRO A 336 -17.07 -9.13 10.29
N SER A 337 -16.34 -9.14 9.17
CA SER A 337 -14.99 -9.70 9.09
C SER A 337 -14.08 -8.99 10.09
N GLN A 338 -13.22 -9.76 10.75
CA GLN A 338 -12.16 -9.22 11.59
C GLN A 338 -10.82 -9.21 10.85
N SER A 339 -10.66 -10.07 9.84
CA SER A 339 -9.47 -10.09 9.00
C SER A 339 -9.38 -8.85 8.11
N ARG A 340 -8.15 -8.37 7.93
CA ARG A 340 -7.72 -7.37 6.96
C ARG A 340 -6.31 -7.75 6.49
N GLY A 341 -5.94 -7.33 5.29
CA GLY A 341 -4.62 -7.62 4.71
C GLY A 341 -4.63 -8.67 3.63
N TRP A 342 -3.43 -8.95 3.13
CA TRP A 342 -3.17 -9.86 2.05
C TRP A 342 -1.71 -10.31 2.08
N ASP A 343 -1.46 -11.44 1.43
CA ASP A 343 -0.14 -11.81 0.92
C ASP A 343 -0.14 -11.60 -0.60
N TRP A 344 0.88 -10.95 -1.15
CA TRP A 344 1.10 -10.74 -2.57
C TRP A 344 2.48 -11.24 -2.99
N PHE A 345 2.57 -11.75 -4.22
CA PHE A 345 3.81 -12.30 -4.74
C PHE A 345 3.93 -12.03 -6.23
N MET A 346 5.17 -11.78 -6.67
CA MET A 346 5.56 -11.94 -8.06
C MET A 346 6.66 -13.00 -8.17
N ALA A 347 6.62 -13.77 -9.25
CA ALA A 347 7.59 -14.81 -9.54
C ALA A 347 8.01 -14.75 -11.01
N GLN A 348 9.33 -14.67 -11.24
CA GLN A 348 9.94 -14.65 -12.57
C GLN A 348 10.82 -15.89 -12.70
N PHE A 349 10.37 -16.84 -13.51
CA PHE A 349 11.01 -18.13 -13.73
C PHE A 349 11.98 -18.08 -14.90
N SER A 350 12.87 -19.07 -14.95
CA SER A 350 13.70 -19.31 -16.12
C SER A 350 12.84 -19.58 -17.36
N GLY A 351 13.22 -18.98 -18.50
CA GLY A 351 12.54 -19.13 -19.78
C GLY A 351 11.34 -18.21 -19.99
N GLU A 352 11.40 -16.96 -19.52
CA GLU A 352 10.39 -15.91 -19.77
C GLU A 352 8.97 -16.25 -19.32
N ARG A 353 8.88 -16.99 -18.20
CA ARG A 353 7.61 -17.38 -17.57
C ARG A 353 7.45 -16.62 -16.28
N GLU A 354 6.24 -16.18 -15.99
CA GLU A 354 5.98 -15.31 -14.84
C GLU A 354 4.66 -15.63 -14.15
N MET A 355 4.55 -15.25 -12.88
CA MET A 355 3.32 -15.34 -12.11
C MET A 355 3.16 -14.12 -11.22
N THR A 356 1.93 -13.62 -11.13
CA THR A 356 1.45 -12.73 -10.06
C THR A 356 0.47 -13.53 -9.23
N MET A 357 0.59 -13.49 -7.90
CA MET A 357 -0.22 -14.29 -6.97
C MET A 357 -0.65 -13.44 -5.78
N TYR A 358 -1.84 -13.70 -5.26
CA TYR A 358 -2.35 -13.04 -4.07
C TYR A 358 -3.26 -13.95 -3.25
N ALA A 359 -3.22 -13.75 -1.93
CA ALA A 359 -4.05 -14.45 -0.95
C ALA A 359 -4.56 -13.43 0.10
N PRO A 360 -5.80 -12.94 -0.03
CA PRO A 360 -6.38 -12.03 0.95
C PRO A 360 -6.60 -12.71 2.30
N HIS A 361 -6.43 -11.98 3.39
CA HIS A 361 -6.65 -12.50 4.74
C HIS A 361 -8.11 -12.84 4.99
N THR A 362 -8.37 -13.98 5.63
CA THR A 362 -9.74 -14.43 5.94
C THR A 362 -9.91 -14.72 7.42
N ASP A 363 -11.16 -14.63 7.89
CA ASP A 363 -11.53 -14.96 9.27
C ASP A 363 -11.21 -16.42 9.67
N LYS A 364 -10.94 -17.32 8.69
CA LYS A 364 -10.53 -18.71 8.95
C LYS A 364 -9.13 -18.80 9.58
N ASN A 365 -8.29 -17.78 9.37
CA ASN A 365 -6.88 -17.76 9.77
C ASN A 365 -6.56 -16.71 10.85
N LEU A 366 -7.56 -16.23 11.59
CA LEU A 366 -7.36 -15.21 12.63
C LEU A 366 -6.31 -15.61 13.67
N ASP A 367 -6.15 -16.90 13.93
CA ASP A 367 -5.16 -17.42 14.88
C ASP A 367 -3.70 -17.25 14.42
N PHE A 368 -3.46 -16.81 13.18
CA PHE A 368 -2.13 -16.52 12.61
C PHE A 368 -1.80 -15.02 12.53
N TYR A 369 -2.79 -14.15 12.73
CA TYR A 369 -2.58 -12.70 12.70
C TYR A 369 -2.37 -12.15 14.11
N GLU A 370 -1.66 -11.03 14.20
CA GLU A 370 -1.31 -10.29 15.42
C GLU A 370 -0.55 -11.15 16.47
N ARG A 371 0.19 -12.16 15.99
CA ARG A 371 0.93 -13.12 16.84
C ARG A 371 2.26 -12.55 17.28
N THR A 372 2.46 -12.46 18.59
CA THR A 372 3.66 -11.86 19.21
C THR A 372 4.32 -12.77 20.25
N GLU A 373 3.76 -13.97 20.46
CA GLU A 373 4.27 -14.94 21.43
C GLU A 373 5.71 -15.38 21.15
N GLU A 374 6.34 -16.03 22.13
CA GLU A 374 7.71 -16.52 22.02
C GLU A 374 7.87 -17.60 20.95
N GLU A 375 6.88 -18.49 20.82
CA GLU A 375 6.88 -19.55 19.81
C GLU A 375 6.24 -19.06 18.50
N PRO A 376 6.79 -19.47 17.34
CA PRO A 376 6.17 -19.17 16.06
C PRO A 376 4.83 -19.90 15.89
N PRO A 377 3.92 -19.38 15.04
CA PRO A 377 2.74 -20.11 14.63
C PRO A 377 3.10 -21.44 13.93
N GLY A 378 2.12 -22.36 13.90
CA GLY A 378 2.24 -23.57 13.08
C GLY A 378 2.13 -23.29 11.58
N PRO A 379 2.03 -24.33 10.73
CA PRO A 379 1.75 -24.16 9.33
C PRO A 379 0.35 -23.56 9.09
N MET A 380 0.26 -22.59 8.17
CA MET A 380 -0.99 -22.00 7.70
C MET A 380 -1.21 -22.38 6.23
N GLU A 381 -2.41 -22.83 5.90
CA GLU A 381 -2.82 -23.06 4.50
C GLU A 381 -3.87 -22.03 4.09
N VAL A 382 -3.67 -21.41 2.92
CA VAL A 382 -4.58 -20.41 2.37
C VAL A 382 -4.85 -20.70 0.89
N ALA A 383 -6.05 -20.36 0.43
CA ALA A 383 -6.33 -20.37 -1.00
C ALA A 383 -5.57 -19.22 -1.67
N VAL A 384 -4.87 -19.52 -2.76
CA VAL A 384 -4.13 -18.53 -3.55
C VAL A 384 -4.73 -18.45 -4.94
N LYS A 385 -4.77 -17.24 -5.49
CA LYS A 385 -5.16 -16.95 -6.87
C LYS A 385 -4.08 -16.13 -7.54
N GLY A 386 -4.13 -16.06 -8.86
CA GLY A 386 -3.16 -15.28 -9.61
C GLY A 386 -3.33 -15.40 -11.11
N GLN A 387 -2.32 -14.94 -11.83
CA GLN A 387 -2.24 -15.06 -13.28
C GLN A 387 -0.85 -15.57 -13.67
N TYR A 388 -0.83 -16.56 -14.55
CA TYR A 388 0.37 -17.10 -15.18
C TYR A 388 0.56 -16.46 -16.57
N ILE A 389 1.80 -16.06 -16.86
CA ILE A 389 2.20 -15.47 -18.14
C ILE A 389 3.21 -16.42 -18.78
N ASP A 390 2.88 -16.96 -19.95
CA ASP A 390 3.76 -17.84 -20.72
C ASP A 390 4.79 -17.05 -21.56
N PRO A 391 5.79 -17.73 -22.18
CA PRO A 391 6.81 -17.05 -22.98
C PRO A 391 6.25 -16.28 -24.18
N GLU A 392 5.05 -16.63 -24.65
CA GLU A 392 4.32 -15.95 -25.71
C GLU A 392 3.45 -14.78 -25.19
N ASN A 393 3.57 -14.43 -23.90
CA ASN A 393 2.80 -13.39 -23.19
C ASN A 393 1.30 -13.68 -23.08
N LYS A 394 0.87 -14.94 -23.26
CA LYS A 394 -0.51 -15.31 -23.02
C LYS A 394 -0.75 -15.46 -21.52
N VAL A 395 -1.80 -14.78 -21.06
CA VAL A 395 -2.22 -14.76 -19.66
C VAL A 395 -3.26 -15.85 -19.40
N THR A 396 -3.07 -16.61 -18.31
CA THR A 396 -4.02 -17.61 -17.82
C THR A 396 -4.28 -17.41 -16.34
N ASP A 397 -5.54 -17.23 -15.95
CA ASP A 397 -5.91 -17.17 -14.53
C ASP A 397 -5.61 -18.52 -13.85
N MET A 398 -5.12 -18.46 -12.62
CA MET A 398 -4.72 -19.63 -11.86
C MET A 398 -5.21 -19.59 -10.42
N LYS A 399 -5.32 -20.77 -9.81
CA LYS A 399 -5.70 -20.96 -8.42
C LYS A 399 -5.00 -22.20 -7.84
N GLY A 400 -4.80 -22.19 -6.53
CA GLY A 400 -4.09 -23.24 -5.84
C GLY A 400 -4.15 -23.08 -4.33
N ILE A 401 -3.24 -23.76 -3.66
CA ILE A 401 -3.00 -23.65 -2.22
C ILE A 401 -1.62 -23.04 -2.00
N LEU A 402 -1.56 -22.09 -1.07
CA LEU A 402 -0.34 -21.56 -0.49
C LEU A 402 -0.21 -22.10 0.93
N THR A 403 0.94 -22.69 1.25
CA THR A 403 1.31 -23.12 2.60
C THR A 403 2.42 -22.22 3.12
N ILE A 404 2.22 -21.64 4.30
CA ILE A 404 3.24 -20.92 5.08
C ILE A 404 3.64 -21.82 6.25
N ASP A 405 4.88 -22.30 6.25
CA ASP A 405 5.38 -23.28 7.23
C ASP A 405 6.57 -22.77 8.06
N LYS A 406 7.11 -21.59 7.73
CA LYS A 406 8.12 -20.89 8.51
C LYS A 406 7.77 -19.43 8.73
N TRP A 407 8.21 -18.93 9.86
CA TRP A 407 7.89 -17.60 10.35
C TRP A 407 9.15 -16.93 10.89
N VAL A 408 9.21 -15.61 10.75
CA VAL A 408 10.28 -14.76 11.28
C VAL A 408 9.69 -13.63 12.10
N LYS A 409 10.35 -13.29 13.21
CA LYS A 409 9.85 -12.28 14.14
C LYS A 409 10.35 -10.89 13.75
N SER A 410 9.44 -9.93 13.63
CA SER A 410 9.76 -8.53 13.39
C SER A 410 10.28 -7.86 14.65
N VAL A 411 11.60 -7.85 14.80
CA VAL A 411 12.29 -7.30 15.99
C VAL A 411 13.03 -5.99 15.72
N LYS A 412 12.76 -5.37 14.56
CA LYS A 412 13.50 -4.20 14.07
C LYS A 412 12.56 -3.10 13.59
N SER A 413 13.09 -1.88 13.51
CA SER A 413 12.42 -0.73 12.92
C SER A 413 13.46 0.22 12.35
N SER A 414 13.14 0.87 11.22
CA SER A 414 13.98 1.89 10.60
C SER A 414 13.99 3.21 11.37
N ASN A 415 13.07 3.40 12.33
CA ASN A 415 13.11 4.42 13.36
C ASN A 415 12.18 3.98 14.52
N PRO A 416 12.72 3.32 15.56
CA PRO A 416 11.93 2.80 16.68
C PRO A 416 11.16 3.84 17.51
N GLU A 417 11.54 5.13 17.43
CA GLU A 417 10.82 6.20 18.12
C GLU A 417 9.49 6.54 17.44
N LEU A 418 9.46 6.52 16.10
CA LEU A 418 8.28 6.82 15.29
C LEU A 418 7.48 5.57 14.91
N TYR A 419 8.17 4.47 14.60
CA TYR A 419 7.59 3.20 14.17
C TYR A 419 7.96 2.13 15.18
N LEU A 420 7.06 1.89 16.13
CA LEU A 420 7.24 0.99 17.27
C LEU A 420 7.39 -0.45 16.78
N ILE A 421 8.39 -1.14 17.35
CA ILE A 421 8.65 -2.56 17.09
C ILE A 421 7.47 -3.40 17.59
N THR A 422 6.86 -4.15 16.68
CA THR A 422 5.63 -4.90 16.99
C THR A 422 5.89 -6.27 17.60
N ASN A 423 7.08 -6.86 17.39
CA ASN A 423 7.40 -8.24 17.75
C ASN A 423 6.48 -9.28 17.08
N THR A 424 5.88 -8.93 15.94
CA THR A 424 4.94 -9.80 15.21
C THR A 424 5.67 -10.88 14.44
N TRP A 425 5.09 -12.08 14.38
CA TRP A 425 5.51 -13.14 13.45
C TRP A 425 4.98 -12.89 12.04
N TYR A 426 5.89 -12.88 11.06
CA TYR A 426 5.58 -12.78 9.64
C TYR A 426 5.96 -14.06 8.88
N PRO A 427 5.29 -14.38 7.76
CA PRO A 427 5.69 -15.46 6.88
C PRO A 427 7.14 -15.30 6.39
N ASP A 428 7.89 -16.40 6.38
CA ASP A 428 9.32 -16.44 5.96
C ASP A 428 9.61 -17.62 5.00
N HIS A 429 8.58 -18.37 4.63
CA HIS A 429 8.66 -19.40 3.59
C HIS A 429 7.25 -19.68 3.07
N TRP A 430 7.15 -19.87 1.75
CA TRP A 430 5.88 -20.04 1.06
C TRP A 430 5.99 -21.20 0.07
N GLU A 431 5.14 -22.21 0.22
CA GLU A 431 5.04 -23.34 -0.71
C GLU A 431 3.75 -23.22 -1.53
N PHE A 432 3.87 -23.20 -2.85
CA PHE A 432 2.74 -23.07 -3.78
C PHE A 432 2.43 -24.40 -4.43
N ARG A 433 1.13 -24.72 -4.54
CA ARG A 433 0.60 -25.88 -5.26
C ARG A 433 -0.58 -25.45 -6.13
N PHE A 434 -0.38 -25.38 -7.44
CA PHE A 434 -1.39 -24.97 -8.42
C PHE A 434 -2.09 -26.15 -9.10
N GLU A 435 -3.31 -25.88 -9.58
CA GLU A 435 -4.08 -26.80 -10.40
C GLU A 435 -3.54 -26.91 -11.86
N ASP A 436 -4.22 -27.68 -12.70
CA ASP A 436 -3.72 -28.08 -14.03
C ASP A 436 -3.67 -26.97 -15.10
N MET A 437 -4.18 -25.78 -14.76
CA MET A 437 -4.11 -24.56 -15.58
C MET A 437 -2.68 -24.06 -15.83
N VAL A 438 -1.73 -24.47 -14.97
CA VAL A 438 -0.32 -24.09 -14.99
C VAL A 438 0.51 -25.26 -15.57
N PRO A 439 1.63 -25.05 -16.28
CA PRO A 439 2.52 -26.14 -16.70
C PRO A 439 3.05 -26.97 -15.52
N GLU A 440 3.15 -28.30 -15.70
CA GLU A 440 3.48 -29.24 -14.63
C GLU A 440 4.79 -28.91 -13.89
N ASP A 441 5.81 -28.43 -14.60
CA ASP A 441 7.13 -28.13 -14.06
C ASP A 441 7.17 -26.88 -13.16
N ILE A 442 6.12 -26.07 -13.15
CA ILE A 442 5.98 -24.87 -12.29
C ILE A 442 4.69 -24.87 -11.46
N ARG A 443 4.00 -26.03 -11.36
CA ARG A 443 2.82 -26.19 -10.47
C ARG A 443 3.18 -26.26 -9.00
N HIS A 444 4.39 -26.67 -8.67
CA HIS A 444 4.85 -26.84 -7.29
C HIS A 444 6.23 -26.22 -7.13
N PHE A 445 6.31 -25.16 -6.33
CA PHE A 445 7.56 -24.48 -6.01
C PHE A 445 7.48 -23.82 -4.64
N THR A 446 8.63 -23.38 -4.14
CA THR A 446 8.78 -22.65 -2.88
C THR A 446 9.41 -21.29 -3.12
N LEU A 447 9.08 -20.32 -2.27
CA LEU A 447 9.74 -19.03 -2.14
C LEU A 447 10.48 -19.00 -0.80
N THR A 448 11.76 -18.64 -0.84
CA THR A 448 12.58 -18.42 0.37
C THR A 448 13.24 -17.05 0.31
N PRO A 449 13.16 -16.22 1.36
CA PRO A 449 13.83 -14.93 1.43
C PRO A 449 15.32 -15.01 1.13
N ILE A 450 15.86 -13.91 0.59
CA ILE A 450 17.31 -13.78 0.36
C ILE A 450 18.08 -13.40 1.63
N VAL A 451 17.38 -13.12 2.74
CA VAL A 451 17.93 -12.79 4.07
C VAL A 451 17.30 -13.68 5.13
N GLU A 452 17.95 -13.84 6.29
CA GLU A 452 17.46 -14.68 7.39
C GLU A 452 16.78 -13.89 8.53
N THR A 453 16.92 -12.56 8.54
CA THR A 453 16.45 -11.70 9.65
C THR A 453 15.04 -11.16 9.46
N GLY A 454 14.32 -11.66 8.45
CA GLY A 454 13.05 -11.14 8.00
C GLY A 454 13.19 -9.88 7.14
N GLN A 455 12.09 -9.50 6.51
CA GLN A 455 12.06 -8.40 5.53
C GLN A 455 11.02 -7.35 5.92
N THR A 456 10.89 -7.07 7.23
CA THR A 456 9.82 -6.19 7.72
C THR A 456 10.14 -4.70 7.57
N GLY A 457 9.15 -3.93 7.16
CA GLY A 457 9.17 -2.48 7.06
C GLY A 457 7.86 -1.86 7.54
N TYR A 458 7.77 -0.53 7.45
CA TYR A 458 6.59 0.24 7.83
C TYR A 458 6.15 1.17 6.71
N ASN A 459 4.84 1.39 6.61
CA ASN A 459 4.27 2.52 5.91
C ASN A 459 4.42 3.76 6.80
N ALA A 460 4.57 4.94 6.21
CA ALA A 460 4.56 6.21 6.95
C ALA A 460 3.24 6.47 7.68
N GLY A 461 2.15 5.85 7.22
CA GLY A 461 0.86 5.82 7.92
C GLY A 461 0.83 4.95 9.19
N GLY A 462 1.87 4.14 9.45
CA GLY A 462 2.04 3.32 10.66
C GLY A 462 1.77 1.82 10.50
N SER A 463 1.24 1.38 9.36
CA SER A 463 1.07 -0.05 9.05
C SER A 463 2.43 -0.74 8.94
N GLN A 464 2.57 -1.94 9.52
CA GLN A 464 3.76 -2.77 9.33
C GLN A 464 3.51 -3.86 8.27
N TYR A 465 4.51 -4.13 7.44
CA TYR A 465 4.49 -5.16 6.41
C TYR A 465 5.80 -5.96 6.44
N SER A 466 5.82 -7.10 5.74
CA SER A 466 7.05 -7.83 5.38
C SER A 466 7.14 -7.91 3.88
N GLU A 467 8.24 -7.44 3.31
CA GLU A 467 8.36 -7.32 1.87
C GLU A 467 9.81 -7.38 1.39
N GLY A 468 10.12 -8.30 0.48
CA GLY A 468 11.47 -8.38 -0.05
C GLY A 468 11.72 -9.50 -1.06
N GLY A 469 12.98 -9.56 -1.50
CA GLY A 469 13.43 -10.49 -2.53
C GLY A 469 13.40 -11.94 -2.05
N VAL A 470 12.98 -12.85 -2.93
CA VAL A 470 12.91 -14.28 -2.67
C VAL A 470 13.54 -15.10 -3.80
N ASN A 471 14.06 -16.27 -3.45
CA ASN A 471 14.49 -17.31 -4.38
C ASN A 471 13.34 -18.28 -4.64
N ILE A 472 13.15 -18.64 -5.90
CA ILE A 472 12.18 -19.66 -6.31
C ILE A 472 12.92 -21.00 -6.47
N ARG A 473 12.41 -22.05 -5.82
CA ARG A 473 12.96 -23.41 -5.93
C ARG A 473 11.90 -24.47 -6.15
N ASP A 474 12.24 -25.52 -6.88
CA ASP A 474 11.40 -26.71 -6.97
C ASP A 474 11.47 -27.52 -5.66
N PRO A 475 10.64 -28.58 -5.50
CA PRO A 475 10.62 -29.41 -4.29
C PRO A 475 11.95 -30.15 -4.04
N ASP A 476 12.77 -30.35 -5.07
CA ASP A 476 14.11 -30.95 -4.97
C ASP A 476 15.19 -29.92 -4.60
N GLY A 477 14.80 -28.65 -4.42
CA GLY A 477 15.68 -27.53 -4.06
C GLY A 477 16.41 -26.90 -5.24
N LYS A 478 16.11 -27.29 -6.47
CA LYS A 478 16.71 -26.70 -7.67
C LYS A 478 16.19 -25.28 -7.87
N PHE A 479 17.11 -24.37 -8.19
CA PHE A 479 16.76 -22.98 -8.48
C PHE A 479 15.93 -22.87 -9.77
N MET A 480 14.82 -22.14 -9.69
CA MET A 480 13.90 -21.93 -10.81
C MET A 480 13.87 -20.46 -11.27
N GLY A 481 14.12 -19.52 -10.37
CA GLY A 481 13.97 -18.09 -10.64
C GLY A 481 14.02 -17.22 -9.38
N LYS A 482 13.59 -15.97 -9.52
CA LYS A 482 13.55 -14.96 -8.46
C LYS A 482 12.15 -14.36 -8.36
N GLY A 483 11.80 -13.88 -7.18
CA GLY A 483 10.52 -13.22 -6.95
C GLY A 483 10.60 -12.10 -5.92
N PHE A 484 9.44 -11.58 -5.58
CA PHE A 484 9.21 -10.76 -4.39
C PHE A 484 8.00 -11.33 -3.65
N ALA A 485 8.03 -11.22 -2.33
CA ALA A 485 6.93 -11.60 -1.45
C ALA A 485 6.59 -10.41 -0.55
N GLU A 486 5.31 -10.06 -0.47
CA GLU A 486 4.73 -9.06 0.41
C GLU A 486 3.67 -9.71 1.31
N SER A 487 3.71 -9.41 2.60
CA SER A 487 2.72 -9.84 3.59
C SER A 487 2.31 -8.62 4.43
N VAL A 488 1.04 -8.23 4.38
CA VAL A 488 0.54 -6.97 4.98
C VAL A 488 -0.50 -7.27 6.05
N TYR A 489 -0.52 -6.49 7.14
CA TYR A 489 -1.48 -6.62 8.26
C TYR A 489 -1.41 -7.94 9.04
N TYR A 490 -0.23 -8.57 9.13
CA TYR A 490 0.02 -9.55 10.19
C TYR A 490 0.19 -8.88 11.56
N ALA A 491 0.66 -7.64 11.61
CA ALA A 491 0.83 -6.91 12.85
C ALA A 491 -0.38 -6.06 13.24
N ASP A 492 -0.66 -5.99 14.54
CA ASP A 492 -1.52 -4.95 15.08
C ASP A 492 -0.83 -3.58 14.97
N SER A 493 -1.22 -2.82 13.96
CA SER A 493 -0.63 -1.51 13.67
C SER A 493 -1.32 -0.36 14.42
N HIS A 494 -2.38 -0.61 15.21
CA HIS A 494 -3.05 0.46 15.96
C HIS A 494 -2.14 1.27 16.89
N PRO A 495 -1.17 0.69 17.64
CA PRO A 495 -0.24 1.48 18.44
C PRO A 495 0.50 2.53 17.60
N ASN A 496 1.02 2.15 16.42
CA ASN A 496 1.75 3.04 15.53
C ASN A 496 0.84 4.13 14.95
N VAL A 497 -0.34 3.74 14.45
CA VAL A 497 -1.28 4.71 13.87
C VAL A 497 -1.76 5.72 14.93
N LEU A 498 -2.03 5.29 16.16
CA LEU A 498 -2.42 6.18 17.26
C LEU A 498 -1.27 7.09 17.68
N HIS A 499 -0.05 6.56 17.79
CA HIS A 499 1.15 7.33 18.09
C HIS A 499 1.36 8.45 17.05
N LEU A 500 1.33 8.11 15.75
CA LEU A 500 1.49 9.06 14.65
C LEU A 500 0.33 10.07 14.54
N ALA A 501 -0.88 9.68 14.96
CA ALA A 501 -2.03 10.57 15.07
C ALA A 501 -1.97 11.51 16.28
N GLY A 502 -0.98 11.37 17.17
CA GLY A 502 -0.89 12.15 18.41
C GLY A 502 -1.94 11.75 19.45
N MET A 503 -2.41 10.51 19.40
CA MET A 503 -3.50 10.00 20.23
C MET A 503 -3.01 8.92 21.19
N PRO A 504 -3.55 8.84 22.42
CA PRO A 504 -3.12 7.82 23.37
C PRO A 504 -3.67 6.43 23.01
N ASP A 505 -2.84 5.42 23.19
CA ASP A 505 -3.21 4.02 23.02
C ASP A 505 -3.85 3.44 24.29
N THR A 506 -5.14 3.74 24.50
CA THR A 506 -5.90 3.25 25.65
C THR A 506 -6.88 2.12 25.29
N PRO A 507 -7.25 1.25 26.23
CA PRO A 507 -8.28 0.23 26.01
C PRO A 507 -9.60 0.79 25.50
N GLU A 508 -10.01 1.98 25.97
CA GLU A 508 -11.21 2.69 25.53
C GLU A 508 -11.10 3.11 24.06
N MET A 509 -9.96 3.69 23.67
CA MET A 509 -9.67 4.06 22.28
C MET A 509 -9.69 2.83 21.38
N ARG A 510 -8.94 1.78 21.74
CA ARG A 510 -8.89 0.53 20.98
C ARG A 510 -10.26 -0.09 20.79
N LYS A 511 -11.11 -0.07 21.81
CA LYS A 511 -12.50 -0.57 21.70
C LYS A 511 -13.31 0.20 20.66
N LEU A 512 -13.10 1.51 20.52
CA LEU A 512 -13.76 2.31 19.51
C LEU A 512 -13.26 2.01 18.10
N LEU A 513 -11.99 1.63 17.93
CA LEU A 513 -11.36 1.35 16.64
C LEU A 513 -11.72 -0.02 16.04
N LYS A 514 -12.14 -0.98 16.87
CA LYS A 514 -12.67 -2.28 16.40
C LYS A 514 -13.83 -2.12 15.40
N PRO A 515 -14.01 -3.05 14.44
CA PRO A 515 -15.19 -3.09 13.58
C PRO A 515 -16.48 -3.02 14.41
N GLN A 516 -17.42 -2.15 14.00
CA GLN A 516 -18.67 -1.94 14.74
C GLN A 516 -19.74 -2.93 14.28
N GLU A 517 -20.42 -3.57 15.23
CA GLU A 517 -21.50 -4.50 14.91
C GLU A 517 -22.84 -3.79 14.61
N PRO A 518 -23.66 -4.33 13.69
CA PRO A 518 -25.02 -3.86 13.47
C PRO A 518 -25.88 -3.99 14.74
N SER A 519 -26.57 -2.91 15.12
CA SER A 519 -27.54 -2.96 16.23
C SER A 519 -28.73 -3.88 15.89
N PRO A 520 -29.48 -4.41 16.89
CA PRO A 520 -30.66 -5.24 16.63
C PRO A 520 -31.69 -4.57 15.72
N LEU A 521 -31.89 -3.25 15.87
CA LEU A 521 -32.77 -2.48 14.99
C LEU A 521 -32.24 -2.42 13.55
N LEU A 522 -30.92 -2.25 13.39
CA LEU A 522 -30.29 -2.23 12.06
C LEU A 522 -30.40 -3.60 11.38
N LYS A 523 -30.17 -4.69 12.13
CA LYS A 523 -30.37 -6.08 11.65
C LYS A 523 -31.82 -6.31 11.21
N LEU A 524 -32.80 -5.85 11.99
CA LEU A 524 -34.21 -5.94 11.63
C LEU A 524 -34.53 -5.16 10.34
N LYS A 525 -34.02 -3.94 10.21
CA LYS A 525 -34.17 -3.13 8.98
C LYS A 525 -33.56 -3.85 7.78
N GLY A 526 -32.33 -4.35 7.90
CA GLY A 526 -31.66 -5.11 6.84
C GLY A 526 -32.44 -6.36 6.46
N PHE A 527 -32.96 -7.09 7.45
CA PHE A 527 -33.78 -8.29 7.23
C PHE A 527 -35.07 -7.94 6.46
N LEU A 528 -35.81 -6.92 6.89
CA LEU A 528 -37.04 -6.51 6.20
C LEU A 528 -36.76 -6.01 4.78
N TYR A 529 -35.64 -5.30 4.57
CA TYR A 529 -35.22 -4.88 3.24
C TYR A 529 -34.90 -6.10 2.37
N MET A 530 -34.13 -7.06 2.87
CA MET A 530 -33.74 -8.27 2.14
C MET A 530 -34.87 -9.30 2.00
N ALA A 531 -35.95 -9.20 2.80
CA ALA A 531 -37.13 -10.05 2.65
C ALA A 531 -37.92 -9.76 1.36
N TRP A 532 -37.71 -8.60 0.73
CA TRP A 532 -38.38 -8.26 -0.53
C TRP A 532 -37.68 -8.94 -1.72
N PRO A 533 -38.37 -9.80 -2.51
CA PRO A 533 -37.72 -10.60 -3.56
C PRO A 533 -36.91 -9.81 -4.61
N PRO A 534 -37.31 -8.59 -5.04
CA PRO A 534 -36.48 -7.78 -5.94
C PRO A 534 -35.08 -7.47 -5.38
N HIS A 535 -34.94 -7.27 -4.06
CA HIS A 535 -33.65 -7.02 -3.43
C HIS A 535 -32.79 -8.29 -3.39
N GLN A 536 -33.39 -9.45 -3.17
CA GLN A 536 -32.69 -10.74 -3.26
C GLN A 536 -32.16 -11.01 -4.67
N LYS A 537 -32.96 -10.69 -5.69
CA LYS A 537 -32.51 -10.78 -7.08
C LYS A 537 -31.39 -9.77 -7.37
N LYS A 538 -31.52 -8.54 -6.88
CA LYS A 538 -30.51 -7.49 -7.06
C LYS A 538 -29.18 -7.86 -6.44
N ILE A 539 -29.16 -8.35 -5.19
CA ILE A 539 -27.91 -8.76 -4.55
C ILE A 539 -27.29 -9.92 -5.31
N LYS A 540 -28.07 -10.94 -5.70
CA LYS A 540 -27.56 -12.08 -6.46
C LYS A 540 -26.84 -11.63 -7.74
N ASN A 541 -27.48 -10.76 -8.53
CA ASN A 541 -26.87 -10.23 -9.75
C ASN A 541 -25.59 -9.44 -9.49
N ILE A 542 -25.57 -8.63 -8.42
CA ILE A 542 -24.37 -7.87 -8.02
C ILE A 542 -23.26 -8.83 -7.64
N LEU A 543 -23.52 -9.83 -6.80
CA LEU A 543 -22.51 -10.78 -6.34
C LEU A 543 -21.98 -11.62 -7.50
N GLU A 544 -22.84 -12.04 -8.44
CA GLU A 544 -22.42 -12.71 -9.69
C GLU A 544 -21.46 -11.82 -10.48
N LYS A 545 -21.80 -10.55 -10.71
CA LYS A 545 -20.90 -9.60 -11.39
C LYS A 545 -19.60 -9.38 -10.60
N CYS A 546 -19.66 -9.25 -9.29
CA CYS A 546 -18.45 -9.02 -8.48
C CYS A 546 -17.54 -10.24 -8.44
N LEU A 547 -18.09 -11.45 -8.45
CA LEU A 547 -17.32 -12.70 -8.61
C LEU A 547 -16.60 -12.74 -9.96
N GLU A 548 -17.30 -12.36 -11.04
CA GLU A 548 -16.67 -12.20 -12.36
C GLU A 548 -15.53 -11.17 -12.31
N GLN A 549 -15.67 -10.11 -11.51
CA GLN A 549 -14.64 -9.08 -11.29
C GLN A 549 -13.56 -9.48 -10.27
N GLY A 550 -13.46 -10.76 -9.90
CA GLY A 550 -12.36 -11.27 -9.06
C GLY A 550 -12.61 -11.19 -7.55
N LEU A 551 -13.81 -10.85 -7.09
CA LEU A 551 -14.16 -10.96 -5.66
C LEU A 551 -13.98 -12.42 -5.22
N PRO A 552 -13.17 -12.74 -4.18
CA PRO A 552 -13.03 -14.11 -3.75
C PRO A 552 -14.38 -14.64 -3.24
N ALA A 553 -14.78 -15.84 -3.67
CA ALA A 553 -16.07 -16.42 -3.32
C ALA A 553 -16.27 -16.58 -1.80
N ASP A 554 -15.17 -16.70 -1.04
CA ASP A 554 -15.20 -16.72 0.43
C ASP A 554 -15.67 -15.40 1.08
N TYR A 555 -15.69 -14.27 0.34
CA TYR A 555 -16.26 -13.00 0.82
C TYR A 555 -17.79 -12.91 0.66
N LEU A 556 -18.44 -13.93 0.08
CA LEU A 556 -19.89 -13.96 -0.15
C LEU A 556 -20.70 -14.60 0.99
N GLY A 557 -20.08 -14.80 2.15
CA GLY A 557 -20.63 -15.52 3.30
C GLY A 557 -22.05 -15.15 3.73
#